data_AF-A0AAW7ZZE8-F1
#
_entry.id   AF-A0AAW7ZZE8-F1
#
_cell.length_a   1.000
_cell.length_b   1.000
_cell.length_c   1.000
_cell.angle_alpha   90.00
_cell.angle_beta   90.00
_cell.angle_gamma   90.00
#
_symmetry.space_group_name_H-M   'P 1'
#
loop_
_entity.id
_entity.type
_entity.pdbx_description
1 polymer ?
#
loop_
_entity_poly.entity_id
_entity_poly.type
_entity_poly.pdbx_seq_one_letter_code
_entity_poly.pdbx_strand_id
1 'polypeptide(L)'
;MKAESIDVNQLVTINDHLQALVTAEDVIASINSQLETVIDNDYGWRHRANVARVKWQNTRKRITARLAVLRQLERERNIERQKSRDELLIRALRNEVSAEIFRRCCESVEREMEVCSE
;
A
#
# COMPACT_ATOMS: atom_id res chain seq x y z
N MET A 1 -12.42 -23.22 -14.32
CA MET A 1 -12.42 -21.74 -14.34
C MET A 1 -11.26 -21.28 -15.19
N LYS A 2 -11.51 -20.55 -16.28
CA LYS A 2 -10.44 -19.80 -16.97
C LYS A 2 -10.08 -18.65 -16.03
N ALA A 3 -8.90 -18.69 -15.43
CA ALA A 3 -8.42 -17.53 -14.68
C ALA A 3 -8.12 -16.43 -15.72
N GLU A 4 -9.01 -15.45 -15.80
CA GLU A 4 -8.76 -14.24 -16.60
C GLU A 4 -7.44 -13.64 -16.15
N SER A 5 -6.56 -13.35 -17.11
CA SER A 5 -5.26 -12.78 -16.80
C SER A 5 -5.45 -11.37 -16.26
N ILE A 6 -4.91 -11.08 -15.08
CA ILE A 6 -4.88 -9.71 -14.55
C ILE A 6 -3.87 -8.90 -15.35
N ASP A 7 -4.34 -7.87 -16.05
CA ASP A 7 -3.45 -6.83 -16.56
C ASP A 7 -3.08 -5.87 -15.44
N VAL A 8 -1.94 -6.16 -14.80
CA VAL A 8 -1.41 -5.33 -13.71
C VAL A 8 -1.28 -3.87 -14.16
N ASN A 9 -1.01 -3.58 -15.43
CA ASN A 9 -0.80 -2.22 -15.93
C ASN A 9 -2.05 -1.34 -15.85
N GLN A 10 -3.25 -1.93 -15.87
CA GLN A 10 -4.52 -1.23 -15.79
C GLN A 10 -4.99 -0.94 -14.36
N LEU A 11 -4.31 -1.48 -13.34
CA LEU A 11 -4.63 -1.19 -11.94
C LEU A 11 -4.14 0.22 -11.58
N VAL A 12 -5.05 1.07 -11.09
CA VAL A 12 -4.77 2.49 -10.82
C VAL A 12 -4.82 2.78 -9.32
N THR A 13 -5.84 2.30 -8.63
CA THR A 13 -6.10 2.62 -7.23
C THR A 13 -5.52 1.57 -6.28
N ILE A 14 -5.33 1.94 -5.00
CA ILE A 14 -4.96 0.98 -3.95
C ILE A 14 -5.98 -0.17 -3.89
N ASN A 15 -7.27 0.16 -4.04
CA ASN A 15 -8.34 -0.84 -4.00
C ASN A 15 -8.23 -1.83 -5.18
N ASP A 16 -7.95 -1.35 -6.39
CA ASP A 16 -7.77 -2.22 -7.56
C ASP A 16 -6.64 -3.23 -7.32
N HIS A 17 -5.53 -2.75 -6.76
CA HIS A 17 -4.38 -3.60 -6.44
C HIS A 17 -4.68 -4.60 -5.32
N LEU A 18 -5.45 -4.20 -4.30
CA LEU A 18 -5.86 -5.12 -3.23
C LEU A 18 -6.79 -6.21 -3.76
N GLN A 19 -7.78 -5.85 -4.57
CA GLN A 19 -8.70 -6.82 -5.17
C GLN A 19 -7.96 -7.78 -6.11
N ALA A 20 -7.06 -7.26 -6.94
CA ALA A 20 -6.21 -8.07 -7.81
C ALA A 20 -5.27 -9.00 -7.02
N LEU A 21 -4.80 -8.57 -5.85
CA LEU A 21 -3.95 -9.38 -4.98
C LEU A 21 -4.74 -10.58 -4.41
N VAL A 22 -5.96 -10.34 -3.94
CA VAL A 22 -6.87 -11.41 -3.48
C VAL A 22 -7.10 -12.43 -4.59
N THR A 23 -7.45 -11.98 -5.79
CA THR A 23 -7.64 -12.88 -6.94
C THR A 23 -6.38 -13.68 -7.27
N ALA A 24 -5.20 -13.05 -7.22
CA ALA A 24 -3.94 -13.75 -7.47
C ALA A 24 -3.66 -14.84 -6.42
N GLU A 25 -3.92 -14.57 -5.13
CA GLU A 25 -3.76 -15.55 -4.06
C GLU A 25 -4.75 -16.71 -4.19
N ASP A 26 -6.02 -16.43 -4.48
CA ASP A 26 -7.05 -17.46 -4.68
C ASP A 26 -6.70 -18.40 -5.83
N VAL A 27 -6.20 -17.86 -6.95
CA VAL A 27 -5.77 -18.67 -8.08
C VAL A 27 -4.54 -19.52 -7.74
N ILE A 28 -3.55 -18.96 -7.02
CA ILE A 28 -2.37 -19.72 -6.57
C ILE A 28 -2.79 -20.87 -5.64
N ALA A 29 -3.67 -20.59 -4.67
CA ALA A 29 -4.20 -21.56 -3.74
C ALA A 29 -4.95 -22.69 -4.47
N SER A 30 -5.79 -22.34 -5.44
CA SER A 30 -6.49 -23.31 -6.28
C SER A 30 -5.54 -24.21 -7.06
N ILE A 31 -4.49 -23.65 -7.67
CA ILE A 31 -3.48 -24.44 -8.40
C ILE A 31 -2.72 -25.38 -7.46
N ASN A 32 -2.32 -24.91 -6.27
CA ASN A 32 -1.64 -25.73 -5.27
C ASN A 32 -2.53 -26.90 -4.83
N SER A 33 -3.80 -26.62 -4.50
CA SER A 33 -4.76 -27.65 -4.12
C SER A 33 -4.92 -28.72 -5.21
N GLN A 34 -5.01 -28.32 -6.49
CA GLN A 34 -5.09 -29.28 -7.61
C GLN A 34 -3.79 -30.09 -7.78
N LEU A 35 -2.62 -29.49 -7.56
CA LEU A 35 -1.33 -30.19 -7.63
C LEU A 35 -1.18 -31.25 -6.52
N GLU A 36 -1.74 -30.99 -5.34
CA GLU A 36 -1.69 -31.89 -4.17
C GLU A 36 -2.74 -33.00 -4.24
N THR A 37 -3.96 -32.69 -4.70
CA THR A 37 -5.10 -33.61 -4.60
C THR A 37 -5.27 -34.53 -5.81
N VAL A 38 -4.78 -34.15 -6.99
CA VAL A 38 -5.00 -34.94 -8.20
C VAL A 38 -3.85 -35.93 -8.42
N ILE A 39 -4.10 -37.18 -8.02
CA ILE A 39 -3.11 -38.25 -8.02
C ILE A 39 -2.74 -38.66 -9.46
N ASP A 40 -3.72 -38.74 -10.37
CA ASP A 40 -3.60 -39.40 -11.67
C ASP A 40 -3.41 -38.45 -12.88
N ASN A 41 -2.68 -37.34 -12.69
CA ASN A 41 -2.41 -36.39 -13.76
C ASN A 41 -1.09 -36.68 -14.50
N ASP A 42 -1.17 -36.74 -15.83
CA ASP A 42 -0.02 -36.83 -16.74
C ASP A 42 1.03 -35.73 -16.46
N TYR A 43 2.31 -36.07 -16.68
CA TYR A 43 3.44 -35.16 -16.50
C TYR A 43 3.24 -33.83 -17.22
N GLY A 44 2.67 -33.86 -18.43
CA GLY A 44 2.38 -32.66 -19.20
C GLY A 44 1.40 -31.71 -18.51
N TRP A 45 0.38 -32.24 -17.82
CA TRP A 45 -0.54 -31.41 -17.02
C TRP A 45 0.18 -30.79 -15.82
N ARG A 46 0.97 -31.59 -15.08
CA ARG A 46 1.70 -31.12 -13.90
C ARG A 46 2.71 -30.02 -14.25
N HIS A 47 3.40 -30.16 -15.39
CA HIS A 47 4.30 -29.14 -15.89
C HIS A 47 3.55 -27.82 -16.17
N ARG A 48 2.43 -27.87 -16.91
CA ARG A 48 1.62 -26.67 -17.21
C ARG A 48 1.06 -26.01 -15.94
N ALA A 49 0.59 -26.80 -14.97
CA ALA A 49 0.10 -26.28 -13.69
C ALA A 49 1.21 -25.57 -12.90
N ASN A 50 2.43 -26.13 -12.85
CA ASN A 50 3.57 -25.47 -12.22
C ASN A 50 3.97 -24.16 -12.93
N VAL A 51 3.99 -24.14 -14.27
CA VAL A 51 4.25 -22.92 -15.06
C VAL A 51 3.20 -21.85 -14.76
N ALA A 52 1.92 -22.23 -14.72
CA ALA A 52 0.83 -21.32 -14.36
C ALA A 52 1.01 -20.78 -12.94
N ARG A 53 1.35 -21.63 -11.96
CA ARG A 53 1.63 -21.21 -10.58
C ARG A 53 2.74 -20.17 -10.51
N VAL A 54 3.87 -20.41 -11.17
CA VAL A 54 5.01 -19.47 -11.20
C VAL A 54 4.60 -18.14 -11.83
N LYS A 55 3.82 -18.17 -12.93
CA LYS A 55 3.30 -16.96 -13.57
C LYS A 55 2.42 -16.13 -12.62
N TRP A 56 1.54 -16.78 -11.88
CA TRP A 56 0.69 -16.10 -10.89
C TRP A 56 1.49 -15.58 -9.68
N GLN A 57 2.50 -16.32 -9.21
CA GLN A 57 3.40 -15.82 -8.16
C GLN A 57 4.16 -14.57 -8.60
N ASN A 58 4.61 -14.51 -9.86
CA ASN A 58 5.24 -13.31 -10.41
C ASN A 58 4.26 -12.15 -10.56
N THR A 59 3.01 -12.44 -10.96
CA THR A 59 1.93 -11.45 -11.03
C THR A 59 1.64 -10.85 -9.65
N ARG A 60 1.51 -11.71 -8.63
CA ARG A 60 1.36 -11.31 -7.23
C ARG A 60 2.48 -10.37 -6.79
N LYS A 61 3.76 -10.74 -7.02
CA LYS A 61 4.92 -9.90 -6.68
C LYS A 61 4.83 -8.52 -7.32
N ARG A 62 4.45 -8.43 -8.60
CA ARG A 62 4.28 -7.15 -9.32
C ARG A 62 3.16 -6.30 -8.70
N ILE A 63 2.02 -6.90 -8.38
CA ILE A 63 0.90 -6.20 -7.73
C ILE A 63 1.34 -5.64 -6.37
N THR A 64 1.99 -6.46 -5.54
CA THR A 64 2.50 -6.05 -4.22
C THR A 64 3.49 -4.89 -4.32
N ALA A 65 4.42 -4.93 -5.28
CA ALA A 65 5.39 -3.85 -5.46
C ALA A 65 4.71 -2.52 -5.82
N ARG A 66 3.75 -2.54 -6.77
CA ARG A 66 3.01 -1.32 -7.15
C ARG A 66 2.12 -0.80 -6.02
N LEU A 67 1.47 -1.70 -5.27
CA LEU A 67 0.68 -1.34 -4.10
C LEU A 67 1.55 -0.64 -3.03
N ALA A 68 2.78 -1.12 -2.80
CA ALA A 68 3.69 -0.50 -1.86
C ALA A 68 4.03 0.95 -2.26
N VAL A 69 4.29 1.19 -3.55
CA VAL A 69 4.51 2.54 -4.10
C VAL A 69 3.28 3.43 -3.88
N LEU A 70 2.08 2.94 -4.20
CA LEU A 70 0.85 3.72 -4.02
C LEU A 70 0.61 4.08 -2.55
N ARG A 71 0.86 3.15 -1.62
CA ARG A 71 0.74 3.41 -0.18
C ARG A 71 1.78 4.42 0.33
N GLN A 72 2.99 4.39 -0.22
CA GLN A 72 4.00 5.41 0.09
C GLN A 72 3.55 6.79 -0.40
N LEU A 73 3.09 6.90 -1.64
CA LEU A 73 2.59 8.16 -2.21
C LEU A 73 1.35 8.71 -1.47
N GLU A 74 0.46 7.83 -1.00
CA GLU A 74 -0.66 8.22 -0.15
C GLU A 74 -0.20 8.76 1.21
N ARG A 75 0.77 8.09 1.84
CA ARG A 75 1.36 8.56 3.10
C ARG A 75 2.00 9.94 2.94
N GLU A 76 2.80 10.13 1.90
CA GLU A 76 3.45 11.42 1.60
C GLU A 76 2.43 12.53 1.36
N ARG A 77 1.39 12.27 0.56
CA ARG A 77 0.29 13.24 0.35
C ARG A 77 -0.45 13.57 1.64
N ASN A 78 -0.65 12.60 2.53
CA ASN A 78 -1.30 12.82 3.81
C ASN A 78 -0.43 13.66 4.76
N ILE A 79 0.88 13.41 4.80
CA ILE A 79 1.83 14.22 5.55
C ILE A 79 1.83 15.67 5.03
N GLU A 80 1.90 15.85 3.71
CA GLU A 80 1.91 17.18 3.10
C GLU A 80 0.60 17.94 3.38
N ARG A 81 -0.54 17.25 3.24
CA ARG A 81 -1.86 17.82 3.57
C ARG A 81 -1.95 18.20 5.04
N GLN A 82 -1.39 17.38 5.92
CA GLN A 82 -1.37 17.64 7.36
C GLN A 82 -0.53 18.88 7.68
N LYS A 83 0.70 18.98 7.13
CA LYS A 83 1.55 20.17 7.25
C LYS A 83 0.86 21.42 6.75
N SER A 84 0.29 21.37 5.54
CA SER A 84 -0.46 22.48 4.95
C SER A 84 -1.64 22.91 5.84
N ARG A 85 -2.37 21.95 6.41
CA ARG A 85 -3.48 22.24 7.33
C ARG A 85 -2.97 22.93 8.60
N ASP A 86 -1.89 22.43 9.17
CA ASP A 86 -1.34 22.95 10.42
C ASP A 86 -0.76 24.36 10.22
N GLU A 87 -0.10 24.62 9.09
CA GLU A 87 0.35 25.97 8.71
C GLU A 87 -0.81 26.96 8.60
N LEU A 88 -1.91 26.56 7.93
CA LEU A 88 -3.11 27.38 7.81
C LEU A 88 -3.76 27.62 9.18
N LEU A 89 -3.81 26.60 10.04
CA LEU A 89 -4.34 26.70 11.39
C LEU A 89 -3.48 27.65 12.25
N ILE A 90 -2.16 27.52 12.23
CA ILE A 90 -1.24 28.41 12.94
C ILE A 90 -1.43 29.86 12.48
N ARG A 91 -1.57 30.07 11.16
CA ARG A 91 -1.82 31.41 10.60
C ARG A 91 -3.16 31.98 11.06
N ALA A 92 -4.21 31.17 11.10
CA ALA A 92 -5.51 31.59 11.61
C ALA A 92 -5.43 31.93 13.10
N LEU A 93 -4.84 31.04 13.92
CA LEU A 93 -4.68 31.24 15.36
C LEU A 93 -3.89 32.50 15.68
N ARG A 94 -2.83 32.80 14.91
CA ARG A 94 -2.02 34.02 15.09
C ARG A 94 -2.83 35.31 14.97
N ASN A 95 -3.91 35.31 14.20
CA ASN A 95 -4.79 36.47 14.07
C ASN A 95 -5.82 36.58 15.21
N GLU A 96 -6.12 35.47 15.89
CA GLU A 96 -7.12 35.39 16.95
C GLU A 96 -6.52 35.61 18.35
N VAL A 97 -5.27 35.17 18.57
CA VAL A 97 -4.62 35.25 19.89
C VAL A 97 -3.73 36.47 20.02
N SER A 98 -3.50 36.92 21.26
CA SER A 98 -2.51 37.98 21.52
C SER A 98 -1.09 37.53 21.18
N ALA A 99 -0.25 38.48 20.76
CA ALA A 99 1.15 38.22 20.40
C ALA A 99 1.96 37.60 21.56
N GLU A 100 1.67 37.96 22.81
CA GLU A 100 2.29 37.39 24.00
C GLU A 100 2.01 35.89 24.11
N ILE A 101 0.73 35.50 23.98
CA ILE A 101 0.32 34.10 24.08
C ILE A 101 0.96 33.29 22.94
N PHE A 102 0.93 33.81 21.72
CA PHE A 102 1.53 33.13 20.57
C PHE A 102 3.04 32.90 20.77
N ARG A 103 3.78 33.91 21.23
CA ARG A 103 5.22 33.77 21.52
C ARG A 103 5.49 32.71 22.59
N ARG A 104 4.73 32.71 23.70
CA ARG A 104 4.87 31.69 24.74
C ARG A 104 4.63 30.28 24.22
N CYS A 105 3.69 30.11 23.29
CA CYS A 105 3.47 28.81 22.63
C CYS A 105 4.68 28.39 21.79
N CYS A 106 5.27 29.29 20.99
CA CYS A 106 6.48 29.01 20.23
C CYS A 106 7.64 28.57 21.13
N GLU A 107 7.91 29.32 22.20
CA GLU A 107 8.97 28.98 23.17
C GLU A 107 8.73 27.63 23.86
N SER A 108 7.46 27.24 24.07
CA SER A 108 7.11 25.93 24.63
C SER A 108 7.46 24.80 23.66
N VAL A 109 7.13 24.97 22.38
CA VAL A 109 7.42 23.98 21.34
C VAL A 109 8.92 23.81 21.16
N GLU A 110 9.69 24.91 21.13
CA GLU A 110 11.16 24.86 21.03
C GLU A 110 11.78 24.05 22.19
N ARG A 111 11.35 24.31 23.43
CA ARG A 111 11.79 23.54 24.60
C ARG A 111 11.44 22.06 24.51
N GLU A 112 10.24 21.72 24.03
CA GLU A 112 9.84 20.31 23.85
C GLU A 112 10.67 19.61 22.75
N MET A 113 11.00 20.32 21.66
CA MET A 113 11.83 19.79 20.58
C MET A 113 13.28 19.54 21.00
N GLU A 114 13.83 20.39 21.86
CA GLU A 114 15.15 20.20 22.47
C GLU A 114 15.19 18.93 23.33
N VAL A 115 14.17 18.71 24.17
CA VAL A 115 14.06 17.54 25.06
C VAL A 115 13.88 16.23 24.27
N CYS A 116 13.16 16.24 23.15
CA CYS A 116 13.00 15.04 22.32
C CYS A 116 14.22 14.69 21.45
N SER A 117 15.25 15.56 21.41
CA SER A 117 16.46 15.36 20.60
C SER A 117 17.64 14.79 21.40
N GLU A 118 17.49 14.59 22.71
CA GLU A 118 18.44 13.93 23.64
C GLU A 118 18.08 12.47 23.89
#